data_AF-A0AAN8E8F2-F1
#
_entry.id   AF-A0AAN8E8F2-F1
#
_cell.length_a   1.000
_cell.length_b   1.000
_cell.length_c   1.000
_cell.angle_alpha   90.00
_cell.angle_beta   90.00
_cell.angle_gamma   90.00
#
_symmetry.space_group_name_H-M   'P 1'
#
loop_
_entity.id
_entity.type
_entity.pdbx_description
1 polymer ?
#
loop_
_entity_poly.entity_id
_entity_poly.type
_entity_poly.pdbx_seq_one_letter_code
_entity_poly.pdbx_strand_id
1 'polypeptide(L)'
;MAKGQTLIAQQYLSDSQACFIPDSMNGTIILPANELEWITDQPDDVLNSYEQLNDLLQTFHTLADPYVVHHHEPHHKSISRELTRRLGDLTQDIVDELDAAVDEEWGTDAKNWVEVNPYTTMLKVVFRTSNRVFLGPRLCRNKRLMKETVAFANSVMPNASILPSTIDDPSHNHEKQAPQRTVFKNSLT
;
A
#
# COMPACT_ATOMS: atom_id res chain seq x y z
N MET A 1 0.68 -1.33 24.67
CA MET A 1 -0.54 -0.66 24.15
C MET A 1 -1.23 -1.48 23.05
N ALA A 2 -0.52 -2.06 22.08
CA ALA A 2 -1.12 -2.79 20.95
C ALA A 2 -2.13 -3.91 21.31
N LYS A 3 -1.86 -4.76 22.30
CA LYS A 3 -2.78 -5.86 22.69
C LYS A 3 -4.16 -5.38 23.15
N GLY A 4 -4.25 -4.20 23.76
CA GLY A 4 -5.53 -3.67 24.26
C GLY A 4 -6.44 -3.20 23.12
N GLN A 5 -5.86 -2.57 22.08
CA GLN A 5 -6.57 -2.11 20.90
C GLN A 5 -7.08 -3.27 20.03
N THR A 6 -6.33 -4.37 19.95
CA THR A 6 -6.76 -5.57 19.20
C THR A 6 -7.94 -6.27 19.86
N LEU A 7 -8.01 -6.32 21.19
CA LEU A 7 -9.11 -6.97 21.92
C LEU A 7 -10.42 -6.18 21.83
N ILE A 8 -10.36 -4.85 21.90
CA ILE A 8 -11.57 -4.02 21.70
C ILE A 8 -12.08 -4.11 20.25
N ALA A 9 -11.18 -4.12 19.27
CA ALA A 9 -11.58 -4.28 17.86
C ALA A 9 -12.30 -5.62 17.63
N GLN A 10 -11.78 -6.70 18.21
CA GLN A 10 -12.38 -8.03 18.09
C GLN A 10 -13.77 -8.12 18.71
N GLN A 11 -13.99 -7.49 19.87
CA GLN A 11 -15.31 -7.48 20.53
C GLN A 11 -16.36 -6.70 19.72
N TYR A 12 -16.01 -5.54 19.17
CA TYR A 12 -16.94 -4.76 18.35
C TYR A 12 -17.22 -5.44 17.00
N LEU A 13 -16.21 -6.09 16.41
CA LEU A 13 -16.39 -6.89 15.20
C LEU A 13 -17.28 -8.11 15.42
N SER A 14 -17.18 -8.79 16.58
CA SER A 14 -18.08 -9.92 16.89
C SER A 14 -19.53 -9.50 17.04
N ASP A 15 -19.77 -8.26 17.47
CA ASP A 15 -21.11 -7.69 17.61
C ASP A 15 -21.61 -7.04 16.30
N SER A 16 -20.89 -7.21 15.19
CA SER A 16 -21.15 -6.55 13.89
C SER A 16 -21.30 -5.04 14.00
N GLN A 17 -20.51 -4.41 14.88
CA GLN A 17 -20.51 -2.97 15.12
C GLN A 17 -19.24 -2.34 14.55
N ALA A 18 -19.37 -1.13 14.01
CA ALA A 18 -18.23 -0.31 13.65
C ALA A 18 -17.44 0.12 14.90
N CYS A 19 -16.11 0.15 14.80
CA CYS A 19 -15.22 0.54 15.90
C CYS A 19 -14.24 1.62 15.44
N PHE A 20 -14.12 2.72 16.18
CA PHE A 20 -13.09 3.73 15.95
C PHE A 20 -11.86 3.43 16.80
N ILE A 21 -10.70 3.31 16.14
CA ILE A 21 -9.40 3.13 16.76
C ILE A 21 -8.61 4.42 16.58
N PRO A 22 -8.35 5.19 17.65
CA PRO A 22 -7.45 6.33 17.54
C PRO A 22 -6.02 5.83 17.26
N ASP A 23 -5.42 6.40 16.23
CA ASP A 23 -4.01 6.23 15.87
C ASP A 23 -3.37 7.60 15.64
N SER A 24 -2.08 7.63 15.31
CA SER A 24 -1.34 8.86 15.03
C SER A 24 -1.68 9.50 13.67
N MET A 25 -2.56 8.89 12.88
CA MET A 25 -2.84 9.20 11.47
C MET A 25 -4.34 9.43 11.25
N ASN A 26 -4.92 10.31 12.07
CA ASN A 26 -6.34 10.73 12.07
C ASN A 26 -7.36 9.68 12.57
N GLY A 27 -6.90 8.50 12.99
CA GLY A 27 -7.73 7.44 13.52
C GLY A 27 -8.35 6.56 12.42
N THR A 28 -8.44 5.27 12.70
CA THR A 28 -8.94 4.24 11.78
C THR A 28 -10.32 3.77 12.22
N ILE A 29 -11.29 3.72 11.30
CA ILE A 29 -12.59 3.07 11.54
C ILE A 29 -12.52 1.64 11.00
N ILE A 30 -12.76 0.67 11.86
CA ILE A 30 -12.97 -0.73 11.48
C ILE A 30 -14.46 -0.95 11.29
N LEU A 31 -14.83 -1.38 10.08
CA LEU A 31 -16.20 -1.74 9.71
C LEU A 31 -16.37 -3.27 9.73
N PRO A 32 -17.56 -3.77 10.08
CA PRO A 32 -17.85 -5.20 10.03
C PRO A 32 -17.97 -5.68 8.57
N ALA A 33 -17.67 -6.96 8.33
CA ALA A 33 -17.55 -7.51 6.97
C ALA A 33 -18.86 -7.51 6.16
N ASN A 34 -20.01 -7.43 6.82
CA ASN A 34 -21.32 -7.30 6.18
C ASN A 34 -21.54 -5.93 5.51
N GLU A 35 -20.72 -4.92 5.82
CA GLU A 35 -20.79 -3.58 5.21
C GLU A 35 -19.89 -3.46 3.96
N LEU A 36 -19.22 -4.53 3.52
CA LEU A 36 -18.30 -4.48 2.37
C LEU A 36 -18.97 -4.03 1.08
N GLU A 37 -20.22 -4.46 0.84
CA GLU A 37 -20.99 -4.01 -0.34
C GLU A 37 -21.24 -2.51 -0.27
N TRP A 38 -21.67 -2.00 0.90
CA TRP A 38 -21.89 -0.57 1.11
C TRP A 38 -20.61 0.25 0.87
N ILE A 39 -19.47 -0.19 1.40
CA ILE A 39 -18.17 0.50 1.24
C ILE A 39 -17.77 0.57 -0.24
N THR A 40 -17.95 -0.54 -0.97
CA THR A 40 -17.52 -0.64 -2.37
C THR A 40 -18.42 0.18 -3.30
N ASP A 41 -19.67 0.39 -2.92
CA ASP A 41 -20.64 1.20 -3.65
C ASP A 41 -20.51 2.71 -3.38
N GLN A 42 -19.68 3.12 -2.42
CA GLN A 42 -19.51 4.54 -2.12
C GLN A 42 -18.80 5.27 -3.26
N PRO A 43 -19.28 6.45 -3.67
CA PRO A 43 -18.58 7.28 -4.63
C PRO A 43 -17.32 7.92 -4.00
N ASP A 44 -16.36 8.28 -4.86
CA ASP A 44 -15.05 8.84 -4.46
C ASP A 44 -15.14 10.18 -3.72
N ASP A 45 -16.28 10.89 -3.77
CA ASP A 45 -16.54 12.11 -2.99
C ASP A 45 -16.94 11.82 -1.53
N VAL A 46 -17.37 10.59 -1.24
CA VAL A 46 -17.71 10.12 0.11
C VAL A 46 -16.58 9.32 0.73
N LEU A 47 -15.99 8.38 -0.04
CA LEU A 47 -14.89 7.53 0.43
C LEU A 47 -13.74 7.53 -0.58
N ASN A 48 -12.70 8.30 -0.29
CA ASN A 48 -11.59 8.49 -1.20
C ASN A 48 -10.31 7.79 -0.69
N SER A 49 -10.02 6.62 -1.27
CA SER A 49 -8.79 5.88 -0.92
C SER A 49 -7.51 6.62 -1.32
N TYR A 50 -7.57 7.50 -2.32
CA TYR A 50 -6.43 8.25 -2.82
C TYR A 50 -6.09 9.44 -1.91
N GLU A 51 -7.07 10.19 -1.43
CA GLU A 51 -6.86 11.25 -0.44
C GLU A 51 -6.26 10.67 0.85
N GLN A 52 -6.81 9.55 1.32
CA GLN A 52 -6.25 8.84 2.47
C GLN A 52 -4.81 8.37 2.25
N LEU A 53 -4.47 7.90 1.06
CA LEU A 53 -3.10 7.49 0.71
C LEU A 53 -2.16 8.69 0.65
N ASN A 54 -2.61 9.85 0.15
CA ASN A 54 -1.82 11.07 0.15
C ASN A 54 -1.58 11.58 1.56
N ASP A 55 -2.59 11.59 2.43
CA ASP A 55 -2.44 11.97 3.83
C ASP A 55 -1.45 11.05 4.55
N LEU A 56 -1.55 9.75 4.30
CA LEU A 56 -0.68 8.73 4.88
C LEU A 56 0.77 8.87 4.41
N LEU A 57 0.99 8.94 3.10
CA LEU A 57 2.33 8.90 2.51
C LEU A 57 2.95 10.28 2.30
N GLN A 58 2.17 11.37 2.43
CA GLN A 58 2.57 12.72 2.05
C GLN A 58 3.17 12.73 0.64
N THR A 59 2.45 12.14 -0.31
CA THR A 59 2.96 11.75 -1.65
C THR A 59 3.60 12.90 -2.43
N PHE A 60 3.13 14.13 -2.26
CA PHE A 60 3.77 15.34 -2.83
C PHE A 60 5.20 15.58 -2.36
N HIS A 61 5.48 15.23 -1.11
CA HIS A 61 6.74 15.53 -0.45
C HIS A 61 7.67 14.32 -0.40
N THR A 62 7.14 13.10 -0.50
CA THR A 62 7.91 11.86 -0.37
C THR A 62 8.12 11.13 -1.69
N LEU A 63 7.31 11.39 -2.72
CA LEU A 63 7.45 10.79 -4.04
C LEU A 63 8.06 11.77 -5.05
N ALA A 64 8.74 11.22 -6.06
CA ALA A 64 9.66 11.99 -6.90
C ALA A 64 8.96 12.94 -7.90
N ASP A 65 7.73 12.63 -8.33
CA ASP A 65 7.06 13.39 -9.38
C ASP A 65 5.56 13.59 -9.06
N PRO A 66 5.10 14.84 -8.82
CA PRO A 66 3.69 15.14 -8.58
C PRO A 66 2.76 14.72 -9.73
N TYR A 67 3.22 14.76 -10.99
CA TYR A 67 2.42 14.31 -12.13
C TYR A 67 2.06 12.83 -12.02
N VAL A 68 3.01 11.99 -11.60
CA VAL A 68 2.80 10.55 -11.36
C VAL A 68 1.82 10.31 -10.22
N VAL A 69 1.82 11.18 -9.21
CA VAL A 69 0.94 11.07 -8.04
C VAL A 69 -0.49 11.49 -8.40
N HIS A 70 -0.70 12.63 -9.07
CA HIS A 70 -2.05 13.16 -9.34
C HIS A 70 -2.76 12.56 -10.54
N HIS A 71 -2.01 12.07 -11.52
CA HIS A 71 -2.61 11.46 -12.70
C HIS A 71 -2.68 9.95 -12.47
N HIS A 72 -3.86 9.49 -12.06
CA HIS A 72 -4.22 8.08 -11.83
C HIS A 72 -4.39 7.30 -13.14
N GLU A 73 -4.76 8.02 -14.21
CA GLU A 73 -5.01 7.51 -15.56
C GLU A 73 -3.89 6.62 -16.13
N PRO A 74 -2.59 6.97 -16.05
CA PRO A 74 -1.53 6.20 -16.68
C PRO A 74 -1.28 4.85 -15.99
N HIS A 75 -1.22 4.82 -14.65
CA HIS A 75 -0.79 3.62 -13.92
C HIS A 75 -1.91 2.58 -13.84
N HIS A 76 -3.13 3.00 -13.50
CA HIS A 76 -4.26 2.09 -13.37
C HIS A 76 -4.64 1.47 -14.72
N LYS A 77 -4.65 2.25 -15.81
CA LYS A 77 -4.90 1.71 -17.16
C LYS A 77 -3.79 0.80 -17.64
N SER A 78 -2.52 1.12 -17.33
CA SER A 78 -1.40 0.25 -17.70
C SER A 78 -1.47 -1.09 -16.99
N ILE A 79 -1.84 -1.12 -15.71
CA ILE A 79 -2.00 -2.36 -14.95
C ILE A 79 -3.21 -3.15 -15.48
N SER A 80 -4.40 -2.57 -15.48
CA SER A 80 -5.64 -3.27 -15.82
C SER A 80 -5.72 -3.73 -17.28
N ARG A 81 -5.10 -2.99 -18.21
CA ARG A 81 -5.17 -3.31 -19.66
C ARG A 81 -3.95 -4.03 -20.18
N GLU A 82 -2.74 -3.52 -19.90
CA GLU A 82 -1.52 -4.05 -20.51
C GLU A 82 -0.96 -5.22 -19.70
N LEU A 83 -0.85 -5.06 -18.37
CA LEU A 83 -0.29 -6.10 -17.51
C LEU A 83 -1.21 -7.31 -17.44
N THR A 84 -2.51 -7.11 -17.22
CA THR A 84 -3.49 -8.21 -17.17
C THR A 84 -3.52 -9.02 -18.48
N ARG A 85 -3.47 -8.36 -19.65
CA ARG A 85 -3.48 -9.04 -20.95
C ARG A 85 -2.20 -9.83 -21.22
N ARG A 86 -1.06 -9.34 -20.75
CA ARG A 86 0.26 -9.96 -20.96
C ARG A 86 0.65 -10.91 -19.82
N LEU A 87 -0.19 -11.10 -18.81
CA LEU A 87 0.15 -11.87 -17.63
C LEU A 87 0.57 -13.31 -18.00
N GLY A 88 -0.10 -13.94 -18.95
CA GLY A 88 0.27 -15.28 -19.44
C GLY A 88 1.68 -15.33 -20.01
N ASP A 89 2.05 -14.34 -20.82
CA ASP A 89 3.39 -14.25 -21.43
C ASP A 89 4.48 -13.96 -20.39
N LEU A 90 4.15 -13.17 -19.36
CA LEU A 90 5.08 -12.75 -18.31
C LEU A 90 5.26 -13.79 -17.20
N THR A 91 4.31 -14.71 -17.03
CA THR A 91 4.31 -15.65 -15.90
C THR A 91 5.57 -16.50 -15.87
N GLN A 92 6.01 -17.01 -17.03
CA GLN A 92 7.22 -17.83 -17.08
C GLN A 92 8.47 -17.02 -16.69
N ASP A 93 8.60 -15.79 -17.19
CA ASP A 93 9.70 -14.89 -16.83
C ASP A 93 9.74 -14.57 -15.33
N ILE A 94 8.57 -14.44 -14.70
CA ILE A 94 8.41 -14.19 -13.26
C ILE A 94 8.82 -15.42 -12.46
N VAL A 95 8.37 -16.61 -12.85
CA VAL A 95 8.71 -17.89 -12.19
C VAL A 95 10.21 -18.16 -12.31
N ASP A 96 10.79 -17.98 -13.49
CA ASP A 96 12.23 -18.17 -13.70
C ASP A 96 13.07 -17.22 -12.83
N GLU A 97 12.61 -15.98 -12.61
CA GLU A 97 13.28 -15.04 -11.72
C GLU A 97 13.06 -15.36 -10.24
N LEU A 98 11.88 -15.86 -9.87
CA LEU A 98 11.56 -16.32 -8.52
C LEU A 98 12.48 -17.47 -8.11
N ASP A 99 12.58 -18.51 -8.94
CA ASP A 99 13.45 -19.67 -8.70
C ASP A 99 14.90 -19.22 -8.57
N ALA A 100 15.39 -18.40 -9.51
CA ALA A 100 16.75 -17.88 -9.46
C ALA A 100 17.03 -17.00 -8.23
N ALA A 101 16.04 -16.26 -7.73
CA ALA A 101 16.19 -15.42 -6.54
C ALA A 101 16.19 -16.25 -5.25
N VAL A 102 15.35 -17.28 -5.16
CA VAL A 102 15.32 -18.21 -4.03
C VAL A 102 16.61 -19.03 -3.98
N ASP A 103 17.05 -19.58 -5.11
CA ASP A 103 18.29 -20.35 -5.21
C ASP A 103 19.52 -19.50 -4.80
N GLU A 104 19.57 -18.21 -5.17
CA GLU A 104 20.66 -17.31 -4.76
C GLU A 104 20.63 -17.01 -3.26
N GLU A 105 19.44 -16.81 -2.66
CA GLU A 105 19.32 -16.39 -1.26
C GLU A 105 19.36 -17.54 -0.25
N TRP A 106 18.85 -18.72 -0.61
CA TRP A 106 18.76 -19.88 0.28
C TRP A 106 19.75 -20.99 -0.08
N GLY A 107 20.32 -20.94 -1.27
CA GLY A 107 21.22 -21.98 -1.80
C GLY A 107 20.47 -23.19 -2.33
N THR A 108 21.18 -24.01 -3.10
CA THR A 108 20.65 -25.24 -3.72
C THR A 108 21.00 -26.51 -2.95
N ASP A 109 21.71 -26.38 -1.83
CA ASP A 109 22.13 -27.52 -1.02
C ASP A 109 20.98 -28.02 -0.12
N ALA A 110 20.29 -29.05 -0.58
CA ALA A 110 19.23 -29.71 0.18
C ALA A 110 19.75 -30.66 1.28
N LYS A 111 21.06 -30.85 1.44
CA LYS A 111 21.63 -31.82 2.39
C LYS A 111 22.00 -31.21 3.73
N ASN A 112 22.30 -29.92 3.77
CA ASN A 112 22.74 -29.21 4.96
C ASN A 112 21.73 -28.14 5.37
N TRP A 113 21.53 -27.98 6.67
CA TRP A 113 20.70 -26.90 7.20
C TRP A 113 21.44 -25.57 7.14
N VAL A 114 20.73 -24.53 6.65
CA VAL A 114 21.22 -23.15 6.60
C VAL A 114 20.26 -22.26 7.37
N GLU A 115 20.79 -21.40 8.22
CA GLU A 115 20.01 -20.38 8.90
C GLU A 115 19.84 -19.17 7.97
N VAL A 116 18.58 -18.77 7.74
CA VAL A 116 18.23 -17.63 6.89
C VAL A 116 17.33 -16.66 7.65
N ASN A 117 17.47 -15.36 7.37
CA ASN A 117 16.49 -14.38 7.82
C ASN A 117 15.36 -14.29 6.76
N PRO A 118 14.15 -14.81 7.04
CA PRO A 118 13.08 -14.89 6.06
C PRO A 118 12.61 -13.50 5.62
N TYR A 119 12.59 -12.51 6.52
CA TYR A 119 12.16 -11.15 6.19
C TYR A 119 13.11 -10.50 5.18
N THR A 120 14.42 -10.55 5.45
CA THR A 120 15.43 -9.94 4.59
C THR A 120 15.54 -10.64 3.24
N THR A 121 15.51 -11.98 3.23
CA THR A 121 15.62 -12.75 1.98
C THR A 121 14.37 -12.59 1.13
N MET A 122 13.17 -12.67 1.73
CA MET A 122 11.91 -12.49 1.01
C MET A 122 11.76 -11.10 0.41
N LEU A 123 12.21 -10.05 1.11
CA LEU A 123 12.21 -8.68 0.55
C LEU A 123 12.99 -8.61 -0.77
N LYS A 124 14.14 -9.29 -0.86
CA LYS A 124 14.94 -9.31 -2.09
C LYS A 124 14.29 -10.14 -3.18
N VAL A 125 13.72 -11.29 -2.83
CA VAL A 125 12.98 -12.15 -3.76
C VAL A 125 11.80 -11.40 -4.36
N VAL A 126 10.98 -10.75 -3.52
CA VAL A 126 9.84 -9.93 -3.95
C VAL A 126 10.32 -8.76 -4.80
N PHE A 127 11.39 -8.05 -4.39
CA PHE A 127 11.93 -6.94 -5.18
C PHE A 127 12.30 -7.39 -6.59
N ARG A 128 13.08 -8.48 -6.72
CA ARG A 128 13.54 -8.99 -8.03
C ARG A 128 12.39 -9.45 -8.90
N THR A 129 11.49 -10.24 -8.32
CA THR A 129 10.36 -10.86 -9.02
C THR A 129 9.39 -9.81 -9.53
N SER A 130 8.98 -8.87 -8.68
CA SER A 130 8.08 -7.77 -9.06
C SER A 130 8.70 -6.85 -10.11
N ASN A 131 10.00 -6.57 -10.00
CA ASN A 131 10.70 -5.68 -10.95
C ASN A 131 11.15 -6.37 -12.24
N ARG A 132 11.06 -7.71 -12.35
CA ARG A 132 11.42 -8.45 -13.57
C ARG A 132 10.62 -7.98 -14.77
N VAL A 133 9.33 -7.71 -14.56
CA VAL A 133 8.37 -7.26 -15.58
C VAL A 133 8.65 -5.81 -16.00
N PHE A 134 8.95 -4.94 -15.03
CA PHE A 134 9.07 -3.50 -15.29
C PHE A 134 10.48 -3.09 -15.75
N LEU A 135 11.52 -3.70 -15.18
CA LEU A 135 12.92 -3.31 -15.41
C LEU A 135 13.68 -4.30 -16.31
N GLY A 136 13.08 -5.46 -16.59
CA GLY A 136 13.72 -6.53 -17.33
C GLY A 136 14.83 -7.26 -16.53
N PRO A 137 15.49 -8.25 -17.16
CA PRO A 137 16.33 -9.23 -16.46
C PRO A 137 17.64 -8.66 -15.90
N ARG A 138 18.15 -7.56 -16.49
CA ARG A 138 19.44 -6.98 -16.09
C ARG A 138 19.32 -6.08 -14.87
N LEU A 139 18.30 -5.23 -14.85
CA LEU A 139 18.13 -4.22 -13.82
C LEU A 139 17.48 -4.79 -12.57
N CYS A 140 16.57 -5.78 -12.68
CA CYS A 140 15.97 -6.42 -11.50
C CYS A 140 17.01 -7.09 -10.60
N ARG A 141 18.13 -7.57 -11.18
CA ARG A 141 19.25 -8.21 -10.46
C ARG A 141 20.33 -7.24 -9.95
N ASN A 142 20.17 -5.94 -10.22
CA ASN A 142 21.16 -4.94 -9.81
C ASN A 142 21.07 -4.70 -8.30
N LYS A 143 22.06 -5.22 -7.56
CA LYS A 143 22.12 -5.11 -6.09
C LYS A 143 22.15 -3.66 -5.58
N ARG A 144 22.76 -2.74 -6.34
CA ARG A 144 22.76 -1.31 -5.98
C ARG A 144 21.36 -0.74 -6.14
N LEU A 145 20.70 -0.97 -7.27
CA LEU A 145 19.33 -0.49 -7.49
C LEU A 145 18.38 -1.02 -6.41
N MET A 146 18.44 -2.33 -6.12
CA MET A 146 17.65 -2.92 -5.04
C MET A 146 17.90 -2.25 -3.69
N LYS A 147 19.17 -2.05 -3.31
CA LYS A 147 19.51 -1.41 -2.05
C LYS A 147 18.95 0.01 -1.95
N GLU A 148 19.12 0.82 -3.00
CA GLU A 148 18.63 2.20 -3.01
C GLU A 148 17.09 2.25 -3.02
N THR A 149 16.42 1.38 -3.79
CA THR A 149 14.96 1.36 -3.85
C THR A 149 14.34 0.89 -2.54
N VAL A 150 14.92 -0.13 -1.88
CA VAL A 150 14.45 -0.59 -0.56
C VAL A 150 14.71 0.49 0.50
N ALA A 151 15.86 1.17 0.45
CA ALA A 151 16.15 2.27 1.35
C ALA A 151 15.18 3.44 1.16
N PHE A 152 14.85 3.78 -0.09
CA PHE A 152 13.82 4.76 -0.42
C PHE A 152 12.44 4.35 0.11
N ALA A 153 11.98 3.13 -0.18
CA ALA A 153 10.68 2.65 0.29
C ALA A 153 10.56 2.69 1.82
N ASN A 154 11.62 2.32 2.54
CA ASN A 154 11.66 2.37 4.00
C ASN A 154 11.75 3.80 4.57
N SER A 155 12.20 4.79 3.78
CA SER A 155 12.30 6.18 4.24
C SER A 155 11.00 6.97 4.06
N VAL A 156 10.11 6.54 3.15
CA VAL A 156 8.83 7.23 2.88
C VAL A 156 8.01 7.38 4.16
N MET A 157 7.79 6.28 4.90
CA MET A 157 6.86 6.31 6.03
C MET A 157 7.33 7.17 7.22
N PRO A 158 8.59 7.06 7.67
CA PRO A 158 9.13 7.98 8.68
C PRO A 158 9.13 9.44 8.21
N ASN A 159 9.45 9.70 6.95
CA ASN A 159 9.48 11.07 6.41
C ASN A 159 8.07 11.67 6.38
N ALA A 160 7.06 10.91 5.92
CA ALA A 160 5.66 11.33 5.91
C ALA A 160 5.16 11.66 7.31
N SER A 161 5.54 10.86 8.32
CA SER A 161 5.09 11.03 9.71
C SER A 161 5.64 12.30 10.37
N ILE A 162 6.78 12.82 9.90
CA ILE A 162 7.39 14.05 10.43
C ILE A 162 6.73 15.29 9.80
N LEU A 163 6.19 15.15 8.59
CA LEU A 163 5.52 16.24 7.90
C LEU A 163 4.12 16.45 8.52
N PRO A 164 3.82 17.67 9.01
CA PRO A 164 2.46 18.01 9.41
C PRO A 164 1.48 17.78 8.26
N SER A 165 0.34 17.14 8.54
CA SER A 165 -0.81 17.07 7.63
C SER A 165 -1.43 18.44 7.28
N THR A 166 -0.90 19.52 7.87
CA THR A 166 -1.30 20.91 7.65
C THR A 166 -0.28 21.72 6.85
N ILE A 167 0.81 21.11 6.35
CA ILE A 167 1.63 21.78 5.33
C ILE A 167 0.74 21.98 4.10
N ASP A 168 0.78 23.18 3.50
CA ASP A 168 0.02 23.51 2.30
C ASP A 168 0.29 22.49 1.19
N ASP A 169 -0.57 21.48 1.13
CA ASP A 169 -0.61 20.52 0.05
C ASP A 169 -1.32 21.21 -1.14
N PRO A 170 -0.65 21.41 -2.29
CA PRO A 170 -1.28 22.05 -3.43
C PRO A 170 -2.49 21.29 -4.01
N SER A 171 -2.73 20.02 -3.64
CA SER A 171 -3.98 19.30 -3.96
C SER A 171 -5.19 19.80 -3.17
N HIS A 172 -5.00 20.36 -1.98
CA HIS A 172 -6.08 20.89 -1.15
C HIS A 172 -6.66 22.23 -1.66
N ASN A 173 -6.03 22.83 -2.67
CA ASN A 173 -6.46 24.11 -3.28
C ASN A 173 -7.49 23.97 -4.42
N HIS A 174 -7.95 22.76 -4.73
CA HIS A 174 -9.14 22.59 -5.56
C HIS A 174 -10.40 22.80 -4.70
N GLU A 175 -10.88 24.05 -4.68
CA GLU A 175 -12.27 24.47 -4.40
C GLU A 175 -13.11 23.46 -3.58
N LYS A 176 -12.98 23.52 -2.25
CA LYS A 176 -14.01 23.00 -1.34
C LYS A 176 -15.30 23.82 -1.53
N GLN A 177 -16.11 23.50 -2.53
CA GLN A 177 -17.56 23.64 -2.37
C GLN A 177 -17.98 22.56 -1.38
N ALA A 178 -18.07 22.96 -0.11
CA ALA A 178 -18.44 22.09 0.99
C ALA A 178 -19.80 21.40 0.73
N PRO A 179 -19.87 20.06 0.69
CA PRO A 179 -21.11 19.39 1.04
C PRO A 179 -21.27 19.49 2.56
N GLN A 180 -22.45 19.91 2.97
CA GLN A 180 -22.84 20.10 4.36
C GLN A 180 -22.44 18.90 5.22
N ARG A 181 -21.88 19.15 6.40
CA ARG A 181 -21.72 18.14 7.47
C ARG A 181 -23.05 17.41 7.63
N THR A 182 -23.15 16.19 7.12
CA THR A 182 -24.24 15.29 7.46
C THR A 182 -24.05 14.89 8.91
N VAL A 183 -24.66 15.67 9.80
CA VAL A 183 -24.86 15.30 11.19
C VAL A 183 -25.66 13.99 11.16
N PHE A 184 -25.04 12.88 11.54
CA PHE A 184 -25.75 11.67 11.93
C PHE A 184 -26.69 12.05 13.07
N LYS A 185 -27.95 12.35 12.73
CA LYS A 185 -29.02 12.50 13.70
C LYS A 185 -29.33 11.10 14.22
N ASN A 186 -28.87 10.81 15.43
CA ASN A 186 -29.42 9.72 16.24
C ASN A 186 -30.95 9.93 16.34
N SER A 187 -31.70 9.11 15.61
CA SER A 187 -33.13 8.93 15.83
C SER A 187 -33.31 7.68 16.67
N LEU A 188 -33.32 7.86 17.99
CA LEU A 188 -33.93 6.92 18.92
C LEU A 188 -34.73 7.76 19.93
N THR A 189 -36.05 7.81 19.66
CA THR A 189 -37.18 8.20 20.55
C THR A 189 -37.17 9.55 21.24
#